data_AF-A0A6I7QHK5-F1
#
_entry.id   AF-A0A6I7QHK5-F1
#
_cell.length_a   1.000
_cell.length_b   1.000
_cell.length_c   1.000
_cell.angle_alpha   90.00
_cell.angle_beta   90.00
_cell.angle_gamma   90.00
#
_symmetry.space_group_name_H-M   'P 1'
#
loop_
_entity.id
_entity.type
_entity.pdbx_description
1 polymer ?
#
loop_
_entity_poly.entity_id
_entity_poly.type
_entity_poly.pdbx_seq_one_letter_code
_entity_poly.pdbx_strand_id
1 'polypeptide(L)'
;MNKDNYVVIMAGGVGERFWPMSRESRPKQFIDILGTGRTLIQQTYDRFRKICIPENIFVVTNKRYRQLVVDQLPELHESGLICEPARKNTAPCIAYSAYKIHDLNPNARMLVAPSDHIILKEDVFISIINSALEALLTEPRLITLGITPSRPDTGYGYIQFKDDSSYHEDDRMKKVKTFTEKPDTDLAVSFLESGDFLWNSGIFLWSTETIIAAFEQYQPEISFVFREALGKYNTPEEQAYMDVAYTACKSISIDYAIMEKADNVYVFVSDLGWSDLGTWGSLFDARQKDAGNNAIVGKNAMLYGSKNCIINIPEDKLVVIQGLDGYIVSEADNALLICQKSQEQQIRKFVNDIKLKKGDQYI
;
A
#
# COMPACT_ATOMS: atom_id res chain seq x y z
N MET A 1 -15.57 -18.37 6.75
CA MET A 1 -14.25 -17.70 6.93
C MET A 1 -13.72 -18.08 8.29
N ASN A 2 -12.41 -18.24 8.44
CA ASN A 2 -11.79 -18.64 9.70
C ASN A 2 -11.74 -17.43 10.66
N LYS A 3 -12.15 -17.62 11.92
CA LYS A 3 -12.21 -16.57 12.95
C LYS A 3 -10.84 -16.07 13.41
N ASP A 4 -9.79 -16.82 13.13
CA ASP A 4 -8.41 -16.50 13.52
C ASP A 4 -7.68 -15.71 12.44
N ASN A 5 -8.31 -15.45 11.29
CA ASN A 5 -7.75 -14.60 10.25
C ASN A 5 -8.14 -13.15 10.51
N TYR A 6 -7.15 -12.26 10.43
CA TYR A 6 -7.29 -10.81 10.59
C TYR A 6 -6.62 -10.10 9.43
N VAL A 7 -7.19 -8.95 9.05
CA VAL A 7 -6.64 -8.10 7.99
C VAL A 7 -6.33 -6.74 8.56
N VAL A 8 -5.18 -6.19 8.22
CA VAL A 8 -4.76 -4.82 8.54
C VAL A 8 -4.52 -4.06 7.25
N ILE A 9 -5.39 -3.11 6.96
CA ILE A 9 -5.30 -2.22 5.81
C ILE A 9 -4.58 -0.94 6.24
N MET A 10 -3.38 -0.72 5.71
CA MET A 10 -2.56 0.47 6.01
C MET A 10 -2.98 1.65 5.12
N ALA A 11 -3.52 2.71 5.73
CA ALA A 11 -4.10 3.88 5.07
C ALA A 11 -3.46 5.20 5.54
N GLY A 12 -2.13 5.20 5.72
CA GLY A 12 -1.34 6.35 6.19
C GLY A 12 -0.66 7.19 5.09
N GLY A 13 -0.66 6.72 3.84
CA GLY A 13 -0.05 7.44 2.70
C GLY A 13 -0.82 8.72 2.35
N VAL A 14 -0.13 9.71 1.78
CA VAL A 14 -0.75 10.93 1.21
C VAL A 14 -0.84 10.84 -0.32
N GLY A 15 0.24 10.37 -0.97
CA GLY A 15 0.28 10.18 -2.41
C GLY A 15 0.65 11.42 -3.22
N GLU A 16 1.47 12.34 -2.68
CA GLU A 16 1.85 13.66 -3.24
C GLU A 16 2.19 13.70 -4.75
N ARG A 17 2.63 12.59 -5.35
CA ARG A 17 2.91 12.48 -6.79
C ARG A 17 1.66 12.63 -7.67
N PHE A 18 0.47 12.43 -7.12
CA PHE A 18 -0.81 12.57 -7.83
C PHE A 18 -1.45 13.94 -7.66
N TRP A 19 -0.73 14.93 -7.14
CA TRP A 19 -1.20 16.31 -7.19
C TRP A 19 -1.58 16.68 -8.64
N PRO A 20 -2.72 17.35 -8.89
CA PRO A 20 -3.62 17.98 -7.92
C PRO A 20 -4.72 17.06 -7.35
N MET A 21 -4.83 15.82 -7.82
CA MET A 21 -5.88 14.89 -7.36
C MET A 21 -5.72 14.58 -5.87
N SER A 22 -4.52 14.17 -5.48
CA SER A 22 -4.19 13.88 -4.08
C SER A 22 -3.76 15.16 -3.37
N ARG A 23 -4.32 15.36 -2.18
CA ARG A 23 -3.95 16.45 -1.29
C ARG A 23 -3.71 15.95 0.13
N GLU A 24 -3.07 16.76 0.96
CA GLU A 24 -2.94 16.47 2.40
C GLU A 24 -4.31 16.23 3.06
N SER A 25 -5.33 16.96 2.62
CA SER A 25 -6.72 16.83 3.09
C SER A 25 -7.45 15.62 2.54
N ARG A 26 -7.09 15.15 1.33
CA ARG A 26 -7.68 13.97 0.69
C ARG A 26 -6.60 13.11 0.00
N PRO A 27 -5.96 12.20 0.75
CA PRO A 27 -4.97 11.28 0.21
C PRO A 27 -5.44 10.35 -0.93
N LYS A 28 -4.46 9.79 -1.66
CA LYS A 28 -4.67 8.89 -2.83
C LYS A 28 -5.67 7.76 -2.58
N GLN A 29 -5.59 7.11 -1.42
CA GLN A 29 -6.44 5.96 -1.08
C GLN A 29 -7.94 6.31 -1.03
N PHE A 30 -8.28 7.59 -0.83
CA PHE A 30 -9.66 8.09 -0.76
C PHE A 30 -10.15 8.69 -2.10
N ILE A 31 -9.45 8.42 -3.20
CA ILE A 31 -9.77 8.95 -4.53
C ILE A 31 -10.12 7.81 -5.46
N ASP A 32 -11.17 8.00 -6.25
CA ASP A 32 -11.50 7.13 -7.38
C ASP A 32 -10.60 7.48 -8.58
N ILE A 33 -9.34 7.08 -8.45
CA ILE A 33 -8.31 7.38 -9.45
C ILE A 33 -8.52 6.61 -10.76
N LEU A 34 -9.26 5.51 -10.70
CA LEU A 34 -9.57 4.68 -11.85
C LEU A 34 -10.86 5.07 -12.55
N GLY A 35 -11.67 5.97 -11.98
CA GLY A 35 -12.96 6.38 -12.51
C GLY A 35 -13.97 5.22 -12.54
N THR A 36 -13.89 4.29 -11.58
CA THR A 36 -14.75 3.11 -11.49
C THR A 36 -15.93 3.29 -10.54
N GLY A 37 -16.06 4.46 -9.90
CA GLY A 37 -17.02 4.76 -8.84
C GLY A 37 -16.62 4.24 -7.46
N ARG A 38 -15.39 3.72 -7.31
CA ARG A 38 -14.87 3.14 -6.06
C ARG A 38 -13.46 3.61 -5.80
N THR A 39 -13.19 4.12 -4.60
CA THR A 39 -11.84 4.54 -4.18
C THR A 39 -10.94 3.33 -3.92
N LEU A 40 -9.61 3.54 -3.89
CA LEU A 40 -8.67 2.43 -3.70
C LEU A 40 -8.87 1.73 -2.34
N ILE A 41 -9.17 2.48 -1.28
CA ILE A 41 -9.44 1.90 0.03
C ILE A 41 -10.72 1.06 0.02
N GLN A 42 -11.76 1.50 -0.69
CA GLN A 42 -13.00 0.73 -0.86
C GLN A 42 -12.76 -0.57 -1.61
N GLN A 43 -12.04 -0.51 -2.74
CA GLN A 43 -11.68 -1.70 -3.51
C GLN A 43 -10.86 -2.69 -2.67
N THR A 44 -9.93 -2.18 -1.86
CA THR A 44 -9.12 -3.00 -0.96
C THR A 44 -9.96 -3.64 0.13
N TYR A 45 -10.87 -2.89 0.76
CA TYR A 45 -11.80 -3.42 1.75
C TYR A 45 -12.72 -4.51 1.16
N ASP A 46 -13.34 -4.24 0.00
CA ASP A 46 -14.21 -5.18 -0.70
C ASP A 46 -13.48 -6.50 -1.01
N ARG A 47 -12.21 -6.43 -1.42
CA ARG A 47 -11.36 -7.59 -1.69
C ARG A 47 -11.15 -8.43 -0.44
N PHE A 48 -10.84 -7.80 0.68
CA PHE A 48 -10.55 -8.51 1.93
C PHE A 48 -11.79 -9.06 2.64
N ARG A 49 -12.97 -8.50 2.40
CA ARG A 49 -14.25 -9.11 2.82
C ARG A 49 -14.49 -10.50 2.23
N LYS A 50 -13.80 -10.88 1.14
CA LYS A 50 -13.87 -12.22 0.56
C LYS A 50 -12.98 -13.24 1.31
N ILE A 51 -12.05 -12.77 2.15
CA ILE A 51 -11.03 -13.58 2.84
C ILE A 51 -11.30 -13.64 4.36
N CYS A 52 -11.78 -12.54 4.93
CA CYS A 52 -11.89 -12.33 6.37
C CYS A 52 -13.28 -11.81 6.74
N ILE A 53 -13.78 -12.21 7.92
CA ILE A 53 -15.02 -11.66 8.45
C ILE A 53 -14.85 -10.14 8.69
N PRO A 54 -15.87 -9.30 8.46
CA PRO A 54 -15.76 -7.86 8.58
C PRO A 54 -15.23 -7.36 9.94
N GLU A 55 -15.58 -8.05 11.02
CA GLU A 55 -15.19 -7.70 12.40
C GLU A 55 -13.68 -7.84 12.63
N ASN A 56 -13.01 -8.65 11.81
CA ASN A 56 -11.57 -8.90 11.88
C ASN A 56 -10.78 -8.07 10.84
N ILE A 57 -11.43 -7.15 10.13
CA ILE A 57 -10.75 -6.21 9.23
C ILE A 57 -10.49 -4.91 9.99
N PHE A 58 -9.22 -4.58 10.10
CA PHE A 58 -8.72 -3.37 10.71
C PHE A 58 -8.21 -2.41 9.64
N VAL A 59 -8.47 -1.12 9.80
CA VAL A 59 -7.89 -0.03 9.01
C VAL A 59 -7.05 0.82 9.93
N VAL A 60 -5.79 0.99 9.59
CA VAL A 60 -4.85 1.84 10.34
C VAL A 60 -4.62 3.11 9.55
N THR A 61 -4.89 4.26 10.15
CA THR A 61 -4.69 5.55 9.50
C THR A 61 -4.25 6.60 10.50
N ASN A 62 -3.79 7.76 10.01
CA ASN A 62 -3.57 8.89 10.90
C ASN A 62 -4.89 9.42 11.45
N LYS A 63 -4.93 9.83 12.73
CA LYS A 63 -6.13 10.36 13.38
C LYS A 63 -6.83 11.49 12.61
N ARG A 64 -6.11 12.27 11.80
CA ARG A 64 -6.69 13.32 10.95
C ARG A 64 -7.62 12.77 9.84
N TYR A 65 -7.46 11.51 9.45
CA TYR A 65 -8.23 10.84 8.39
C TYR A 65 -9.35 9.95 8.94
N ARG A 66 -9.57 9.93 10.27
CA ARG A 66 -10.62 9.11 10.91
C ARG A 66 -11.97 9.27 10.22
N GLN A 67 -12.40 10.52 10.01
CA GLN A 67 -13.70 10.78 9.41
C GLN A 67 -13.77 10.31 7.94
N LEU A 68 -12.70 10.51 7.16
CA LEU A 68 -12.65 10.02 5.78
C LEU A 68 -12.79 8.49 5.71
N VAL A 69 -12.16 7.76 6.62
CA VAL A 69 -12.31 6.29 6.66
C VAL A 69 -13.74 5.90 7.01
N VAL A 70 -14.35 6.54 8.02
CA VAL A 70 -15.75 6.29 8.42
C VAL A 70 -16.71 6.56 7.25
N ASP A 71 -16.53 7.68 6.54
CA ASP A 71 -17.37 8.05 5.40
C ASP A 71 -17.18 7.09 4.21
N GLN A 72 -15.95 6.61 3.99
CA GLN A 72 -15.61 5.74 2.86
C GLN A 72 -15.96 4.28 3.09
N LEU A 73 -15.93 3.82 4.34
CA LEU A 73 -16.17 2.44 4.76
C LEU A 73 -17.21 2.38 5.88
N PRO A 74 -18.50 2.70 5.60
CA PRO A 74 -19.56 2.67 6.61
C PRO A 74 -19.84 1.27 7.17
N GLU A 75 -19.41 0.22 6.48
CA GLU A 75 -19.50 -1.17 6.92
C GLU A 75 -18.32 -1.61 7.81
N LEU A 76 -17.29 -0.77 8.01
CA LEU A 76 -16.17 -1.10 8.89
C LEU A 76 -16.64 -1.06 10.35
N HIS A 77 -16.36 -2.12 11.10
CA HIS A 77 -16.67 -2.16 12.53
C HIS A 77 -15.88 -1.08 13.28
N GLU A 78 -16.48 -0.42 14.28
CA GLU A 78 -15.85 0.71 14.98
C GLU A 78 -14.52 0.33 15.63
N SER A 79 -14.43 -0.87 16.23
CA SER A 79 -13.18 -1.38 16.82
C SER A 79 -12.09 -1.69 15.79
N GLY A 80 -12.46 -1.79 14.51
CA GLY A 80 -11.55 -2.02 13.39
C GLY A 80 -10.76 -0.77 12.98
N LEU A 81 -11.10 0.43 13.47
CA LEU A 81 -10.39 1.65 13.10
C LEU A 81 -9.30 2.00 14.11
N ILE A 82 -8.03 1.91 13.69
CA ILE A 82 -6.85 2.26 14.48
C ILE A 82 -6.34 3.64 14.04
N CYS A 83 -6.29 4.60 14.97
CA CYS A 83 -5.87 5.98 14.71
C CYS A 83 -4.46 6.27 15.23
N GLU A 84 -3.48 6.32 14.33
CA GLU A 84 -2.11 6.73 14.63
C GLU A 84 -2.04 8.24 14.92
N PRO A 85 -1.37 8.68 15.99
CA PRO A 85 -1.22 10.10 16.30
C PRO A 85 -0.25 10.82 15.35
N ALA A 86 0.72 10.10 14.77
CA ALA A 86 1.74 10.64 13.89
C ALA A 86 2.15 9.60 12.83
N ARG A 87 2.67 10.05 11.69
CA ARG A 87 3.19 9.16 10.64
C ARG A 87 4.58 8.66 11.03
N LYS A 88 4.71 7.37 11.33
CA LYS A 88 5.98 6.72 11.71
C LYS A 88 6.37 5.55 10.78
N ASN A 89 5.84 5.53 9.55
CA ASN A 89 6.08 4.49 8.54
C ASN A 89 5.49 3.12 8.96
N THR A 90 5.74 2.06 8.21
CA THR A 90 4.97 0.80 8.31
C THR A 90 5.29 -0.05 9.54
N ALA A 91 6.50 0.00 10.11
CA ALA A 91 6.82 -0.89 11.23
C ALA A 91 6.03 -0.56 12.51
N PRO A 92 5.96 0.70 12.98
CA PRO A 92 5.13 1.05 14.15
C PRO A 92 3.63 0.84 13.92
N CYS A 93 3.15 1.07 12.69
CA CYS A 93 1.77 0.78 12.28
C CYS A 93 1.44 -0.72 12.44
N ILE A 94 2.33 -1.59 11.96
CA ILE A 94 2.18 -3.04 12.06
C ILE A 94 2.33 -3.51 13.49
N ALA A 95 3.30 -2.98 14.25
CA ALA A 95 3.48 -3.34 15.65
C ALA A 95 2.24 -3.00 16.49
N TYR A 96 1.70 -1.79 16.36
CA TYR A 96 0.47 -1.40 17.03
C TYR A 96 -0.67 -2.38 16.73
N SER A 97 -0.88 -2.67 15.44
CA SER A 97 -1.92 -3.59 15.01
C SER A 97 -1.71 -5.01 15.55
N ALA A 98 -0.48 -5.52 15.50
CA ALA A 98 -0.13 -6.86 15.95
C ALA A 98 -0.40 -7.03 17.45
N TYR A 99 0.07 -6.11 18.30
CA TYR A 99 -0.14 -6.18 19.75
C TYR A 99 -1.63 -6.04 20.11
N LYS A 100 -2.36 -5.11 19.48
CA LYS A 100 -3.81 -4.93 19.69
C LYS A 100 -4.61 -6.18 19.30
N ILE A 101 -4.30 -6.77 18.14
CA ILE A 101 -4.99 -7.97 17.64
C ILE A 101 -4.60 -9.19 18.49
N HIS A 102 -3.34 -9.31 18.91
CA HIS A 102 -2.89 -10.40 19.78
C HIS A 102 -3.61 -10.39 21.14
N ASP A 103 -3.85 -9.21 21.71
CA ASP A 103 -4.61 -9.03 22.95
C ASP A 103 -6.08 -9.48 22.81
N LEU A 104 -6.66 -9.39 21.59
CA LEU A 104 -7.98 -9.93 21.27
C LEU A 104 -7.97 -11.44 21.00
N ASN A 105 -6.99 -11.91 20.23
CA ASN A 105 -6.85 -13.30 19.82
C ASN A 105 -5.37 -13.68 19.70
N PRO A 106 -4.83 -14.44 20.67
CA PRO A 106 -3.45 -14.90 20.64
C PRO A 106 -3.10 -15.80 19.45
N ASN A 107 -4.09 -16.46 18.84
CA ASN A 107 -3.91 -17.36 17.69
C ASN A 107 -4.06 -16.62 16.34
N ALA A 108 -4.15 -15.30 16.34
CA ALA A 108 -4.43 -14.52 15.15
C ALA A 108 -3.35 -14.69 14.07
N ARG A 109 -3.79 -14.99 12.85
CA ARG A 109 -3.03 -14.86 11.60
C ARG A 109 -3.38 -13.53 10.96
N MET A 110 -2.38 -12.68 10.82
CA MET A 110 -2.52 -11.30 10.37
C MET A 110 -2.01 -11.16 8.94
N LEU A 111 -2.89 -10.69 8.07
CA LEU A 111 -2.60 -10.24 6.71
C LEU A 111 -2.51 -8.71 6.73
N VAL A 112 -1.39 -8.15 6.29
CA VAL A 112 -1.17 -6.71 6.20
C VAL A 112 -1.13 -6.30 4.74
N ALA A 113 -1.87 -5.26 4.36
CA ALA A 113 -1.92 -4.78 2.99
C ALA A 113 -2.02 -3.25 2.92
N PRO A 114 -1.35 -2.61 1.94
CA PRO A 114 -1.55 -1.20 1.65
C PRO A 114 -2.96 -0.95 1.11
N SER A 115 -3.56 0.18 1.49
CA SER A 115 -4.90 0.59 1.05
C SER A 115 -4.98 1.07 -0.40
N ASP A 116 -3.84 1.21 -1.07
CA ASP A 116 -3.71 2.04 -2.25
C ASP A 116 -3.07 1.32 -3.45
N HIS A 117 -3.17 -0.01 -3.47
CA HIS A 117 -2.72 -0.90 -4.55
C HIS A 117 -3.87 -1.38 -5.43
N ILE A 118 -3.58 -1.57 -6.72
CA ILE A 118 -4.45 -2.28 -7.66
C ILE A 118 -4.04 -3.76 -7.70
N ILE A 119 -5.05 -4.62 -7.73
CA ILE A 119 -4.92 -6.06 -8.00
C ILE A 119 -6.00 -6.41 -9.02
N LEU A 120 -5.60 -6.73 -10.26
CA LEU A 120 -6.55 -7.01 -11.35
C LEU A 120 -7.03 -8.46 -11.38
N LYS A 121 -6.19 -9.40 -10.92
CA LYS A 121 -6.49 -10.84 -10.88
C LYS A 121 -6.89 -11.26 -9.46
N GLU A 122 -8.05 -10.80 -9.00
CA GLU A 122 -8.48 -11.00 -7.60
C GLU A 122 -8.63 -12.48 -7.20
N ASP A 123 -9.11 -13.35 -8.09
CA ASP A 123 -9.26 -14.77 -7.77
C ASP A 123 -7.91 -15.45 -7.52
N VAL A 124 -6.88 -15.08 -8.31
CA VAL A 124 -5.51 -15.53 -8.11
C VAL A 124 -4.95 -15.01 -6.79
N PHE A 125 -5.21 -13.73 -6.48
CA PHE A 125 -4.82 -13.14 -5.20
C PHE A 125 -5.43 -13.90 -4.02
N ILE A 126 -6.74 -14.15 -4.03
CA ILE A 126 -7.43 -14.88 -2.96
C ILE A 126 -6.87 -16.29 -2.79
N SER A 127 -6.60 -17.00 -3.89
CA SER A 127 -5.95 -18.32 -3.84
C SER A 127 -4.58 -18.28 -3.16
N ILE A 128 -3.75 -17.29 -3.49
CA ILE A 128 -2.42 -17.13 -2.88
C ILE A 128 -2.54 -16.79 -1.39
N ILE A 129 -3.43 -15.86 -1.02
CA ILE A 129 -3.64 -15.49 0.38
C ILE A 129 -4.10 -16.69 1.21
N ASN A 130 -5.04 -17.50 0.70
CA ASN A 130 -5.48 -18.70 1.41
C ASN A 130 -4.33 -19.70 1.58
N SER A 131 -3.51 -19.92 0.55
CA SER A 131 -2.35 -20.82 0.62
C SER A 131 -1.31 -20.31 1.63
N ALA A 132 -1.06 -18.99 1.64
CA ALA A 132 -0.17 -18.37 2.61
C ALA A 132 -0.69 -18.47 4.05
N LEU A 133 -2.01 -18.31 4.27
CA LEU A 133 -2.62 -18.45 5.60
C LEU A 133 -2.55 -19.88 6.13
N GLU A 134 -2.67 -20.89 5.25
CA GLU A 134 -2.47 -22.30 5.62
C GLU A 134 -1.00 -22.58 5.96
N ALA A 135 -0.06 -22.01 5.20
CA ALA A 135 1.36 -22.12 5.51
C ALA A 135 1.75 -21.53 6.89
N LEU A 136 0.95 -20.65 7.48
CA LEU A 136 1.21 -20.15 8.84
C LEU A 136 0.83 -21.13 9.95
N LEU A 137 0.11 -22.22 9.64
CA LEU A 137 -0.36 -23.19 10.64
C LEU A 137 0.73 -24.16 11.10
N THR A 138 1.78 -24.35 10.29
CA THR A 138 2.78 -25.39 10.52
C THR A 138 4.06 -24.86 11.15
N GLU A 139 4.51 -23.66 10.78
CA GLU A 139 5.76 -23.07 11.27
C GLU A 139 5.67 -21.53 11.37
N PRO A 140 6.46 -20.90 12.24
CA PRO A 140 6.56 -19.44 12.31
C PRO A 140 7.24 -18.88 11.05
N ARG A 141 6.44 -18.24 10.18
CA ARG A 141 6.90 -17.69 8.90
C ARG A 141 6.53 -16.21 8.78
N LEU A 142 7.42 -15.43 8.18
CA LEU A 142 7.15 -14.07 7.71
C LEU A 142 7.01 -14.13 6.19
N ILE A 143 5.77 -14.06 5.69
CA ILE A 143 5.46 -14.27 4.27
C ILE A 143 5.19 -12.92 3.61
N THR A 144 5.70 -12.72 2.39
CA THR A 144 5.34 -11.60 1.51
C THR A 144 4.89 -12.11 0.13
N LEU A 145 4.29 -11.25 -0.67
CA LEU A 145 3.94 -11.53 -2.06
C LEU A 145 4.95 -10.84 -2.99
N GLY A 146 5.60 -11.63 -3.83
CA GLY A 146 6.59 -11.17 -4.80
C GLY A 146 5.98 -11.06 -6.19
N ILE A 147 6.08 -9.89 -6.82
CA ILE A 147 5.57 -9.64 -8.17
C ILE A 147 6.70 -9.81 -9.19
N THR A 148 6.43 -10.52 -10.28
CA THR A 148 7.41 -10.65 -11.37
C THR A 148 7.72 -9.27 -11.97
N PRO A 149 8.99 -8.79 -11.94
CA PRO A 149 9.36 -7.50 -12.47
C PRO A 149 9.15 -7.45 -13.99
N SER A 150 8.53 -6.38 -14.48
CA SER A 150 8.37 -6.13 -15.92
C SER A 150 9.30 -5.04 -16.46
N ARG A 151 10.03 -4.36 -15.57
CA ARG A 151 10.98 -3.29 -15.86
C ARG A 151 11.98 -3.12 -14.70
N PRO A 152 13.12 -2.45 -14.90
CA PRO A 152 14.04 -2.11 -13.81
C PRO A 152 13.53 -0.87 -13.04
N ASP A 153 12.63 -1.08 -12.08
CA ASP A 153 12.07 0.00 -11.26
C ASP A 153 12.91 0.23 -10.00
N THR A 154 13.41 1.45 -9.78
CA THR A 154 14.23 1.81 -8.60
C THR A 154 13.38 2.27 -7.41
N GLY A 155 12.05 2.35 -7.57
CA GLY A 155 11.11 2.75 -6.54
C GLY A 155 10.64 1.60 -5.65
N TYR A 156 10.86 0.36 -6.07
CA TYR A 156 10.43 -0.86 -5.38
C TYR A 156 11.57 -1.54 -4.62
N GLY A 157 11.19 -2.28 -3.57
CA GLY A 157 12.06 -3.30 -2.99
C GLY A 157 12.11 -4.54 -3.86
N TYR A 158 13.24 -5.23 -3.86
CA TYR A 158 13.46 -6.48 -4.57
C TYR A 158 13.71 -7.62 -3.59
N ILE A 159 13.21 -8.79 -3.94
CA ILE A 159 13.29 -10.02 -3.15
C ILE A 159 14.00 -11.05 -4.01
N GLN A 160 15.20 -11.45 -3.61
CA GLN A 160 15.83 -12.64 -4.18
C GLN A 160 15.29 -13.87 -3.47
N PHE A 161 14.90 -14.88 -4.22
CA PHE A 161 14.45 -16.16 -3.66
C PHE A 161 15.44 -17.28 -3.98
N LYS A 162 15.36 -18.37 -3.21
CA LYS A 162 16.07 -19.61 -3.53
C LYS A 162 15.19 -20.44 -4.44
N ASP A 163 15.77 -20.99 -5.51
CA ASP A 163 15.09 -21.97 -6.34
C ASP A 163 15.21 -23.39 -5.77
N ASP A 164 15.04 -23.51 -4.46
CA ASP A 164 14.73 -24.78 -3.82
C ASP A 164 13.21 -24.85 -3.61
N SER A 165 12.61 -26.00 -3.90
CA SER A 165 11.20 -26.28 -3.57
C SER A 165 11.09 -26.46 -2.04
N SER A 166 11.22 -25.34 -1.31
CA SER A 166 11.25 -25.34 0.16
C SER A 166 9.90 -25.68 0.80
N TYR A 167 8.81 -25.63 0.03
CA TYR A 167 7.46 -25.91 0.48
C TYR A 167 6.74 -26.85 -0.48
N HIS A 168 6.42 -28.05 -0.01
CA HIS A 168 5.88 -29.13 -0.86
C HIS A 168 4.39 -28.98 -1.19
N GLU A 169 3.64 -28.14 -0.46
CA GLU A 169 2.19 -28.00 -0.69
C GLU A 169 1.86 -26.95 -1.75
N ASP A 170 2.77 -26.00 -2.01
CA ASP A 170 2.62 -24.98 -3.04
C ASP A 170 3.99 -24.51 -3.56
N ASP A 171 4.33 -24.91 -4.79
CA ASP A 171 5.60 -24.59 -5.44
C ASP A 171 5.82 -23.07 -5.66
N ARG A 172 4.77 -22.25 -5.53
CA ARG A 172 4.89 -20.79 -5.61
C ARG A 172 5.54 -20.20 -4.36
N MET A 173 5.56 -20.90 -3.23
CA MET A 173 6.21 -20.41 -2.02
C MET A 173 7.69 -20.75 -2.03
N LYS A 174 8.53 -19.72 -2.00
CA LYS A 174 10.00 -19.83 -2.03
C LYS A 174 10.60 -19.20 -0.79
N LYS A 175 11.72 -19.74 -0.32
CA LYS A 175 12.49 -19.12 0.78
C LYS A 175 13.22 -17.88 0.26
N VAL A 176 13.13 -16.78 0.99
CA VAL A 176 13.86 -15.55 0.65
C VAL A 176 15.34 -15.75 0.95
N LYS A 177 16.18 -15.34 0.00
CA LYS A 177 17.64 -15.34 0.14
C LYS A 177 18.14 -13.98 0.60
N THR A 178 17.64 -12.92 0.00
CA THR A 178 17.94 -11.55 0.42
C THR A 178 16.79 -10.62 0.04
N PHE A 179 16.67 -9.56 0.81
CA PHE A 179 15.78 -8.44 0.55
C PHE A 179 16.64 -7.21 0.27
N THR A 180 16.25 -6.37 -0.68
CA THR A 180 16.99 -5.15 -1.01
C THR A 180 16.00 -4.05 -1.38
N GLU A 181 15.89 -3.04 -0.53
CA GLU A 181 15.00 -1.91 -0.76
C GLU A 181 15.61 -0.85 -1.69
N LYS A 182 14.91 -0.53 -2.80
CA LYS A 182 15.20 0.61 -3.71
C LYS A 182 16.64 0.63 -4.26
N PRO A 183 17.03 -0.35 -5.09
CA PRO A 183 18.34 -0.37 -5.72
C PRO A 183 18.53 0.82 -6.69
N ASP A 184 19.78 1.09 -7.03
CA ASP A 184 20.08 1.97 -8.17
C ASP A 184 19.69 1.33 -9.50
N THR A 185 19.76 2.11 -10.58
CA THR A 185 19.34 1.68 -11.92
C THR A 185 20.12 0.47 -12.44
N ASP A 186 21.42 0.42 -12.22
CA ASP A 186 22.29 -0.64 -12.74
C ASP A 186 21.99 -1.98 -12.05
N LEU A 187 21.78 -1.94 -10.73
CA LEU A 187 21.33 -3.09 -9.96
C LEU A 187 19.92 -3.54 -10.36
N ALA A 188 18.98 -2.61 -10.56
CA ALA A 188 17.62 -2.95 -10.99
C ALA A 188 17.60 -3.66 -12.36
N VAL A 189 18.44 -3.22 -13.30
CA VAL A 189 18.64 -3.90 -14.60
C VAL A 189 19.19 -5.30 -14.39
N SER A 190 20.25 -5.44 -13.58
CA SER A 190 20.88 -6.74 -13.28
C SER A 190 19.89 -7.71 -12.62
N PHE A 191 19.04 -7.21 -11.70
CA PHE A 191 18.00 -8.01 -11.05
C PHE A 191 16.98 -8.54 -12.05
N LEU A 192 16.50 -7.68 -12.95
CA LEU A 192 15.57 -8.07 -14.00
C LEU A 192 16.19 -9.12 -14.95
N GLU A 193 17.44 -8.91 -15.38
CA GLU A 193 18.14 -9.83 -16.29
C GLU A 193 18.40 -11.20 -15.67
N SER A 194 18.64 -11.27 -14.35
CA SER A 194 18.89 -12.53 -13.66
C SER A 194 17.67 -13.46 -13.58
N GLY A 195 16.46 -12.90 -13.53
CA GLY A 195 15.21 -13.66 -13.32
C GLY A 195 15.00 -14.16 -11.88
N ASP A 196 15.97 -13.97 -10.98
CA ASP A 196 15.95 -14.49 -9.60
C ASP A 196 15.32 -13.52 -8.59
N PHE A 197 14.82 -12.37 -9.05
CA PHE A 197 14.28 -11.32 -8.20
C PHE A 197 12.81 -11.00 -8.50
N LEU A 198 12.09 -10.67 -7.43
CA LEU A 198 10.70 -10.22 -7.45
C LEU A 198 10.58 -8.84 -6.85
N TRP A 199 9.60 -8.04 -7.28
CA TRP A 199 9.24 -6.83 -6.56
C TRP A 199 8.50 -7.17 -5.26
N ASN A 200 8.84 -6.49 -4.17
CA ASN A 200 8.06 -6.54 -2.94
C ASN A 200 6.74 -5.80 -3.13
N SER A 201 5.63 -6.51 -2.98
CA SER A 201 4.29 -5.93 -3.07
C SER A 201 3.87 -5.12 -1.84
N GLY A 202 4.63 -5.17 -0.74
CA GLY A 202 4.25 -4.56 0.53
C GLY A 202 3.06 -5.23 1.23
N ILE A 203 2.63 -6.40 0.75
CA ILE A 203 1.60 -7.25 1.37
C ILE A 203 2.29 -8.35 2.14
N PHE A 204 1.91 -8.55 3.40
CA PHE A 204 2.58 -9.47 4.29
C PHE A 204 1.61 -10.37 5.06
N LEU A 205 2.06 -11.57 5.45
CA LEU A 205 1.30 -12.51 6.27
C LEU A 205 2.19 -13.15 7.33
N TRP A 206 1.66 -13.25 8.56
CA TRP A 206 2.31 -13.90 9.70
C TRP A 206 1.30 -14.14 10.82
N SER A 207 1.63 -14.98 11.81
CA SER A 207 0.88 -14.93 13.09
C SER A 207 1.26 -13.68 13.88
N THR A 208 0.35 -13.19 14.72
CA THR A 208 0.65 -12.05 15.62
C THR A 208 1.79 -12.39 16.57
N GLU A 209 1.83 -13.63 17.07
CA GLU A 209 2.94 -14.16 17.87
C GLU A 209 4.27 -14.06 17.12
N THR A 210 4.33 -14.53 15.86
CA THR A 210 5.57 -14.54 15.07
C THR A 210 6.11 -13.12 14.84
N ILE A 211 5.24 -12.18 14.46
CA ILE A 211 5.69 -10.80 14.18
C ILE A 211 6.04 -10.05 15.47
N ILE A 212 5.35 -10.31 16.58
CA ILE A 212 5.69 -9.74 17.89
C ILE A 212 7.08 -10.22 18.33
N ALA A 213 7.36 -11.53 18.22
CA ALA A 213 8.67 -12.09 18.52
C ALA A 213 9.77 -11.46 17.64
N ALA A 214 9.49 -11.22 16.36
CA ALA A 214 10.42 -10.54 15.47
C ALA A 214 10.68 -9.07 15.90
N PHE A 215 9.65 -8.34 16.33
CA PHE A 215 9.84 -6.99 16.89
C PHE A 215 10.66 -7.02 18.18
N GLU A 216 10.42 -7.97 19.08
CA GLU A 216 11.20 -8.13 20.32
C GLU A 216 12.68 -8.39 20.03
N GLN A 217 12.98 -9.19 19.00
CA GLN A 217 14.34 -9.51 18.61
C GLN A 217 15.06 -8.36 17.88
N TYR A 218 14.43 -7.78 16.86
CA TYR A 218 15.12 -6.87 15.92
C TYR A 218 14.85 -5.39 16.20
N GLN A 219 13.78 -5.07 16.94
CA GLN A 219 13.35 -3.70 17.26
C GLN A 219 12.82 -3.59 18.71
N PRO A 220 13.62 -3.95 19.73
CA PRO A 220 13.16 -4.01 21.12
C PRO A 220 12.61 -2.67 21.63
N GLU A 221 13.12 -1.54 21.13
CA GLU A 221 12.60 -0.21 21.46
C GLU A 221 11.15 0.01 20.98
N ILE A 222 10.82 -0.46 19.76
CA ILE A 222 9.45 -0.40 19.22
C ILE A 222 8.55 -1.37 20.00
N SER A 223 9.02 -2.60 20.20
CA SER A 223 8.30 -3.61 20.97
C SER A 223 7.94 -3.12 22.38
N PHE A 224 8.88 -2.49 23.09
CA PHE A 224 8.65 -1.97 24.44
C PHE A 224 7.46 -1.00 24.51
N VAL A 225 7.35 -0.07 23.55
CA VAL A 225 6.25 0.91 23.50
C VAL A 225 4.88 0.23 23.44
N PHE A 226 4.75 -0.83 22.64
CA PHE A 226 3.47 -1.51 22.44
C PHE A 226 3.19 -2.55 23.52
N ARG A 227 4.22 -3.22 24.05
CA ARG A 227 4.05 -4.14 25.17
C ARG A 227 3.56 -3.45 26.45
N GLU A 228 3.99 -2.22 26.71
CA GLU A 228 3.53 -1.42 27.85
C GLU A 228 2.06 -0.94 27.74
N ALA A 229 1.42 -1.18 26.58
CA ALA A 229 0.00 -0.95 26.35
C ALA A 229 -0.87 -2.20 26.60
N LEU A 230 -0.28 -3.36 26.89
CA LEU A 230 -1.04 -4.57 27.21
C LEU A 230 -2.02 -4.32 28.36
N GLY A 231 -3.24 -4.85 28.23
CA GLY A 231 -4.35 -4.57 29.15
C GLY A 231 -5.05 -3.21 28.95
N LYS A 232 -4.49 -2.30 28.14
CA LYS A 232 -5.17 -1.06 27.71
C LYS A 232 -5.76 -1.18 26.30
N TYR A 233 -5.26 -2.10 25.49
CA TYR A 233 -5.79 -2.34 24.15
C TYR A 233 -7.28 -2.67 24.21
N ASN A 234 -8.02 -2.18 23.23
CA ASN A 234 -9.45 -2.41 23.06
C ASN A 234 -10.30 -1.87 24.24
N THR A 235 -9.73 -0.93 25.00
CA THR A 235 -10.42 -0.20 26.07
C THR A 235 -10.43 1.31 25.77
N PRO A 236 -11.26 2.11 26.48
CA PRO A 236 -11.23 3.57 26.35
C PRO A 236 -9.87 4.23 26.65
N GLU A 237 -8.95 3.55 27.34
CA GLU A 237 -7.63 4.08 27.69
C GLU A 237 -6.61 4.00 26.53
N GLU A 238 -6.87 3.16 25.52
CA GLU A 238 -5.94 2.83 24.44
C GLU A 238 -5.44 4.09 23.70
N GLN A 239 -6.37 4.93 23.21
CA GLN A 239 -6.02 6.08 22.39
C GLN A 239 -5.24 7.13 23.20
N ALA A 240 -5.61 7.36 24.45
CA ALA A 240 -4.92 8.31 25.33
C ALA A 240 -3.47 7.87 25.61
N TYR A 241 -3.25 6.57 25.82
CA TYR A 241 -1.91 6.01 25.96
C TYR A 241 -1.11 6.14 24.65
N MET A 242 -1.70 5.75 23.52
CA MET A 242 -1.04 5.77 22.21
C MET A 242 -0.67 7.19 21.76
N ASP A 243 -1.51 8.19 22.03
CA ASP A 243 -1.23 9.59 21.70
C ASP A 243 0.10 10.09 22.32
N VAL A 244 0.51 9.52 23.46
CA VAL A 244 1.78 9.82 24.12
C VAL A 244 2.87 8.84 23.68
N ALA A 245 2.65 7.54 23.86
CA ALA A 245 3.67 6.51 23.73
C ALA A 245 4.20 6.38 22.28
N TYR A 246 3.33 6.54 21.28
CA TYR A 246 3.67 6.43 19.86
C TYR A 246 4.69 7.49 19.41
N THR A 247 4.80 8.61 20.12
CA THR A 247 5.77 9.67 19.79
C THR A 247 7.22 9.19 19.93
N ALA A 248 7.48 8.24 20.84
CA ALA A 248 8.78 7.62 21.08
C ALA A 248 9.20 6.64 19.98
N CYS A 249 8.27 6.18 19.14
CA CYS A 249 8.60 5.27 18.04
C CYS A 249 9.50 5.95 16.99
N LYS A 250 10.53 5.25 16.54
CA LYS A 250 11.32 5.64 15.37
C LYS A 250 10.47 5.50 14.10
N SER A 251 10.69 6.37 13.12
CA SER A 251 10.06 6.24 11.81
C SER A 251 10.87 5.26 10.96
N ILE A 252 10.35 4.06 10.71
CA ILE A 252 11.04 2.99 9.98
C ILE A 252 10.04 2.06 9.27
N SER A 253 10.36 1.59 8.07
CA SER A 253 9.51 0.61 7.38
C SER A 253 9.73 -0.79 7.93
N ILE A 254 8.73 -1.65 7.78
CA ILE A 254 8.80 -3.06 8.17
C ILE A 254 9.90 -3.82 7.43
N ASP A 255 10.18 -3.41 6.19
CA ASP A 255 11.20 -4.01 5.32
C ASP A 255 12.58 -3.89 5.98
N TYR A 256 12.99 -2.67 6.34
CA TYR A 256 14.24 -2.41 7.07
C TYR A 256 14.21 -2.89 8.52
N ALA A 257 13.04 -2.83 9.16
CA ALA A 257 12.93 -3.12 10.57
C ALA A 257 13.12 -4.62 10.85
N ILE A 258 12.52 -5.47 10.01
CA ILE A 258 12.35 -6.91 10.21
C ILE A 258 12.74 -7.72 8.97
N MET A 259 12.16 -7.44 7.80
CA MET A 259 12.24 -8.34 6.64
C MET A 259 13.65 -8.54 6.09
N GLU A 260 14.51 -7.52 6.14
CA GLU A 260 15.92 -7.62 5.74
C GLU A 260 16.79 -8.41 6.74
N LYS A 261 16.30 -8.63 7.96
CA LYS A 261 17.08 -9.19 9.07
C LYS A 261 16.67 -10.61 9.47
N ALA A 262 15.41 -10.98 9.21
CA ALA A 262 14.86 -12.25 9.66
C ALA A 262 15.22 -13.43 8.75
N ASP A 263 15.50 -14.58 9.34
CA ASP A 263 15.90 -15.80 8.61
C ASP A 263 14.73 -16.69 8.14
N ASN A 264 13.52 -16.43 8.66
CA ASN A 264 12.30 -17.18 8.39
C ASN A 264 11.35 -16.46 7.42
N VAL A 265 11.92 -15.74 6.45
CA VAL A 265 11.19 -15.00 5.42
C VAL A 265 10.92 -15.86 4.19
N TYR A 266 9.68 -15.84 3.72
CA TYR A 266 9.22 -16.55 2.53
C TYR A 266 8.46 -15.61 1.59
N VAL A 267 8.44 -15.94 0.32
CA VAL A 267 7.76 -15.17 -0.72
C VAL A 267 6.88 -16.07 -1.58
N PHE A 268 5.66 -15.64 -1.84
CA PHE A 268 4.84 -16.23 -2.90
C PHE A 268 5.09 -15.53 -4.23
N VAL A 269 5.60 -16.28 -5.21
CA VAL A 269 5.75 -15.79 -6.59
C VAL A 269 4.36 -15.59 -7.19
N SER A 270 4.06 -14.36 -7.61
CA SER A 270 2.70 -13.94 -7.92
C SER A 270 2.63 -13.11 -9.22
N ASP A 271 1.66 -13.43 -10.07
CA ASP A 271 1.20 -12.59 -11.18
C ASP A 271 -0.26 -12.19 -10.94
N LEU A 272 -0.43 -10.97 -10.44
CA LEU A 272 -1.71 -10.46 -9.94
C LEU A 272 -2.30 -9.34 -10.81
N GLY A 273 -1.60 -8.95 -11.88
CA GLY A 273 -1.81 -7.63 -12.49
C GLY A 273 -1.71 -6.52 -11.44
N TRP A 274 -0.71 -6.61 -10.55
CA TRP A 274 -0.53 -5.70 -9.43
C TRP A 274 0.09 -4.38 -9.88
N SER A 275 -0.30 -3.29 -9.22
CA SER A 275 0.35 -1.98 -9.33
C SER A 275 0.19 -1.22 -8.03
N ASP A 276 1.25 -0.61 -7.53
CA ASP A 276 1.18 0.29 -6.36
C ASP A 276 0.52 1.64 -6.68
N LEU A 277 0.24 1.91 -7.97
CA LEU A 277 -0.12 3.23 -8.47
C LEU A 277 0.74 4.32 -7.82
N GLY A 278 2.07 4.17 -7.91
CA GLY A 278 3.00 5.15 -7.35
C GLY A 278 3.19 6.39 -8.22
N THR A 279 2.79 6.33 -9.50
CA THR A 279 3.07 7.35 -10.53
C THR A 279 1.93 7.50 -11.54
N TRP A 280 1.92 8.62 -12.27
CA TRP A 280 0.99 8.84 -13.38
C TRP A 280 1.23 7.85 -14.52
N GLY A 281 2.49 7.45 -14.75
CA GLY A 281 2.85 6.34 -15.63
C GLY A 281 2.13 5.05 -15.27
N SER A 282 2.11 4.67 -13.99
CA SER A 282 1.39 3.48 -13.53
C SER A 282 -0.12 3.57 -13.80
N LEU A 283 -0.72 4.76 -13.67
CA LEU A 283 -2.12 4.98 -14.02
C LEU A 283 -2.37 4.88 -15.53
N PHE A 284 -1.43 5.38 -16.34
CA PHE A 284 -1.47 5.23 -17.79
C PHE A 284 -1.47 3.76 -18.15
N ASP A 285 -0.58 2.95 -17.60
CA ASP A 285 -0.51 1.53 -17.98
C ASP A 285 -1.76 0.74 -17.54
N ALA A 286 -2.34 1.08 -16.38
CA ALA A 286 -3.52 0.39 -15.85
C ALA A 286 -4.84 0.71 -16.58
N ARG A 287 -4.89 1.79 -17.36
CA ARG A 287 -6.14 2.29 -17.97
C ARG A 287 -6.30 1.84 -19.42
N GLN A 288 -7.53 1.66 -19.86
CA GLN A 288 -7.84 1.57 -21.29
C GLN A 288 -7.44 2.86 -22.01
N LYS A 289 -7.13 2.72 -23.30
CA LYS A 289 -6.61 3.79 -24.15
C LYS A 289 -7.57 4.07 -25.30
N ASP A 290 -7.66 5.33 -25.72
CA ASP A 290 -8.35 5.69 -26.95
C ASP A 290 -7.49 5.38 -28.21
N ALA A 291 -7.98 5.74 -29.39
CA ALA A 291 -7.25 5.55 -30.65
C ALA A 291 -5.94 6.35 -30.75
N GLY A 292 -5.79 7.43 -29.97
CA GLY A 292 -4.57 8.23 -29.85
C GLY A 292 -3.62 7.73 -28.76
N ASN A 293 -3.89 6.58 -28.15
CA ASN A 293 -3.16 6.06 -27.00
C ASN A 293 -3.25 6.99 -25.77
N ASN A 294 -4.35 7.71 -25.58
CA ASN A 294 -4.60 8.57 -24.43
C ASN A 294 -5.36 7.81 -23.33
N ALA A 295 -4.96 8.02 -22.07
CA ALA A 295 -5.71 7.58 -20.90
C ALA A 295 -6.63 8.72 -20.45
N ILE A 296 -7.94 8.55 -20.52
CA ILE A 296 -8.89 9.62 -20.17
C ILE A 296 -9.71 9.19 -18.94
N VAL A 297 -9.83 10.09 -17.97
CA VAL A 297 -10.69 10.01 -16.78
C VAL A 297 -11.55 11.27 -16.76
N GLY A 298 -12.86 11.07 -16.69
CA GLY A 298 -13.89 12.09 -16.91
C GLY A 298 -14.53 11.98 -18.30
N LYS A 299 -15.77 12.47 -18.43
CA LYS A 299 -16.58 12.31 -19.66
C LYS A 299 -16.40 13.40 -20.70
N ASN A 300 -15.98 14.59 -20.29
CA ASN A 300 -16.08 15.80 -21.11
C ASN A 300 -14.71 16.27 -21.65
N ALA A 301 -13.97 15.37 -22.31
CA ALA A 301 -12.68 15.68 -22.94
C ALA A 301 -12.72 15.55 -24.47
N MET A 302 -12.35 16.62 -25.18
CA MET A 302 -12.23 16.65 -26.63
C MET A 302 -10.76 16.81 -27.04
N LEU A 303 -10.21 15.80 -27.72
CA LEU A 303 -8.81 15.76 -28.12
C LEU A 303 -8.67 15.90 -29.64
N TYR A 304 -7.77 16.79 -30.07
CA TYR A 304 -7.49 17.07 -31.48
C TYR A 304 -6.00 16.88 -31.77
N GLY A 305 -5.64 15.77 -32.42
CA GLY A 305 -4.23 15.48 -32.72
C GLY A 305 -3.34 15.31 -31.48
N SER A 306 -3.92 14.94 -30.34
CA SER A 306 -3.20 14.66 -29.10
C SER A 306 -3.02 13.15 -28.89
N LYS A 307 -1.85 12.72 -28.41
CA LYS A 307 -1.50 11.30 -28.28
C LYS A 307 -0.66 11.02 -27.03
N ASN A 308 -0.68 9.77 -26.55
CA ASN A 308 0.11 9.32 -25.40
C ASN A 308 -0.12 10.09 -24.07
N CYS A 309 -1.21 10.86 -23.97
CA CYS A 309 -1.49 11.73 -22.84
C CYS A 309 -2.29 11.02 -21.72
N ILE A 310 -2.20 11.57 -20.51
CA ILE A 310 -3.07 11.23 -19.40
C ILE A 310 -3.95 12.45 -19.11
N ILE A 311 -5.26 12.31 -19.26
CA ILE A 311 -6.23 13.36 -19.03
C ILE A 311 -7.09 12.95 -17.85
N ASN A 312 -7.06 13.74 -16.77
CA ASN A 312 -7.91 13.54 -15.60
C ASN A 312 -8.65 14.85 -15.29
N ILE A 313 -9.95 14.87 -15.50
CA ILE A 313 -10.78 16.06 -15.30
C ILE A 313 -12.06 15.74 -14.53
N PRO A 314 -12.61 16.69 -13.76
CA PRO A 314 -13.93 16.56 -13.16
C PRO A 314 -15.01 16.29 -14.21
N GLU A 315 -16.04 15.53 -13.83
CA GLU A 315 -17.13 15.11 -14.72
C GLU A 315 -17.93 16.30 -15.30
N ASP A 316 -18.03 17.39 -14.55
CA ASP A 316 -18.77 18.61 -14.90
C ASP A 316 -17.96 19.62 -15.73
N LYS A 317 -16.71 19.30 -16.07
CA LYS A 317 -15.80 20.22 -16.75
C LYS A 317 -15.51 19.80 -18.17
N LEU A 318 -15.79 20.68 -19.14
CA LEU A 318 -15.35 20.51 -20.53
C LEU A 318 -13.87 20.91 -20.68
N VAL A 319 -13.07 20.01 -21.26
CA VAL A 319 -11.69 20.29 -21.66
C VAL A 319 -11.50 20.05 -23.16
N VAL A 320 -10.80 20.97 -23.82
CA VAL A 320 -10.42 20.86 -25.23
C VAL A 320 -8.90 20.91 -25.33
N ILE A 321 -8.29 19.88 -25.91
CA ILE A 321 -6.83 19.69 -25.93
C ILE A 321 -6.37 19.41 -27.36
N GLN A 322 -5.47 20.25 -27.87
CA GLN A 322 -4.93 20.10 -29.22
C GLN A 322 -3.41 19.95 -29.19
N GLY A 323 -2.90 18.97 -29.95
CA GLY A 323 -1.49 18.85 -30.28
C GLY A 323 -0.56 18.42 -29.14
N LEU A 324 -1.08 17.92 -28.02
CA LEU A 324 -0.23 17.41 -26.93
C LEU A 324 0.24 15.98 -27.21
N ASP A 325 1.52 15.71 -27.02
CA ASP A 325 2.11 14.37 -27.10
C ASP A 325 2.85 14.03 -25.82
N GLY A 326 2.38 13.04 -25.08
CA GLY A 326 3.05 12.57 -23.86
C GLY A 326 2.93 13.54 -22.67
N TYR A 327 1.78 14.18 -22.50
CA TYR A 327 1.49 15.09 -21.37
C TYR A 327 0.53 14.50 -20.35
N ILE A 328 0.69 14.89 -19.10
CA ILE A 328 -0.32 14.78 -18.04
C ILE A 328 -1.09 16.09 -18.02
N VAL A 329 -2.42 16.00 -18.08
CA VAL A 329 -3.35 17.10 -17.87
C VAL A 329 -4.30 16.64 -16.76
N SER A 330 -4.12 17.17 -15.56
CA SER A 330 -4.94 16.80 -14.41
C SER A 330 -5.52 18.03 -13.74
N GLU A 331 -6.81 18.01 -13.45
CA GLU A 331 -7.48 19.05 -12.69
C GLU A 331 -8.23 18.48 -11.49
N ALA A 332 -8.08 19.14 -10.34
CA ALA A 332 -8.84 18.85 -9.14
C ALA A 332 -8.80 20.05 -8.17
N ASP A 333 -9.94 20.31 -7.53
CA ASP A 333 -10.10 21.32 -6.47
C ASP A 333 -9.50 22.69 -6.87
N ASN A 334 -9.85 23.17 -8.07
CA ASN A 334 -9.41 24.46 -8.62
C ASN A 334 -7.89 24.56 -8.84
N ALA A 335 -7.23 23.44 -9.10
CA ALA A 335 -5.82 23.38 -9.50
C ALA A 335 -5.66 22.52 -10.75
N LEU A 336 -4.96 23.06 -11.75
CA LEU A 336 -4.66 22.40 -13.02
C LEU A 336 -3.16 22.15 -13.14
N LEU A 337 -2.79 20.88 -13.30
CA LEU A 337 -1.45 20.45 -13.67
C LEU A 337 -1.41 20.12 -15.15
N ILE A 338 -0.46 20.73 -15.86
CA ILE A 338 -0.07 20.33 -17.21
C ILE A 338 1.45 20.14 -17.21
N CYS A 339 1.92 18.90 -17.36
CA CYS A 339 3.35 18.61 -17.39
C CYS A 339 3.66 17.45 -18.32
N GLN A 340 4.93 17.30 -18.71
CA GLN A 340 5.36 16.15 -19.50
C GLN A 340 5.30 14.88 -18.66
N LYS A 341 4.74 13.81 -19.22
CA LYS A 341 4.63 12.50 -18.56
C LYS A 341 6.00 11.95 -18.16
N SER A 342 7.02 12.15 -19.00
CA SER A 342 8.41 11.75 -18.71
C SER A 342 9.06 12.49 -17.53
N GLN A 343 8.45 13.59 -17.08
CA GLN A 343 8.96 14.44 -16.00
C GLN A 343 8.08 14.38 -14.73
N GLU A 344 7.20 13.38 -14.62
CA GLU A 344 6.25 13.24 -13.50
C GLU A 344 6.90 13.24 -12.11
N GLN A 345 8.15 12.79 -11.97
CA GLN A 345 8.86 12.81 -10.68
C GLN A 345 9.07 14.25 -10.16
N GLN A 346 9.07 15.25 -11.04
CA GLN A 346 9.17 16.66 -10.66
C GLN A 346 7.92 17.19 -9.94
N ILE A 347 6.78 16.49 -9.99
CA ILE A 347 5.54 16.94 -9.33
C ILE A 347 5.75 17.19 -7.83
N ARG A 348 6.57 16.37 -7.16
CA ARG A 348 6.94 16.59 -5.75
C ARG A 348 7.61 17.94 -5.52
N LYS A 349 8.48 18.35 -6.44
CA LYS A 349 9.12 19.67 -6.40
C LYS A 349 8.09 20.78 -6.59
N PHE A 350 7.14 20.62 -7.51
CA PHE A 350 6.07 21.60 -7.74
C PHE A 350 5.19 21.77 -6.50
N VAL A 351 4.79 20.66 -5.86
CA VAL A 351 4.02 20.66 -4.60
C VAL A 351 4.77 21.42 -3.51
N ASN A 352 6.07 21.16 -3.32
CA ASN A 352 6.89 21.89 -2.36
C ASN A 352 6.98 23.39 -2.67
N ASP A 353 7.18 23.76 -3.94
CA ASP A 353 7.24 25.16 -4.36
C ASP A 353 5.90 25.88 -4.15
N ILE A 354 4.78 25.20 -4.41
CA ILE A 354 3.43 25.73 -4.16
C ILE A 354 3.22 25.95 -2.66
N LYS A 355 3.57 24.98 -1.81
CA LYS A 355 3.49 25.12 -0.35
C LYS A 355 4.23 26.35 0.15
N LEU A 356 5.47 26.54 -0.31
CA LEU A 356 6.32 27.68 0.08
C LEU A 356 5.81 29.03 -0.45
N LYS A 357 5.28 29.09 -1.67
CA LYS A 357 4.94 30.36 -2.35
C LYS A 357 3.45 30.74 -2.23
N LYS A 358 2.56 29.77 -2.02
CA LYS A 358 1.10 29.93 -2.11
C LYS A 358 0.36 29.37 -0.88
N GLY A 359 1.07 28.72 0.04
CA GLY A 359 0.51 28.16 1.27
C GLY A 359 -0.20 26.81 1.06
N ASP A 360 -0.82 26.33 2.12
CA ASP A 360 -1.39 24.97 2.19
C ASP A 360 -2.72 24.79 1.44
N GLN A 361 -3.36 25.88 1.00
CA GLN A 361 -4.69 25.81 0.35
C GLN A 361 -4.73 24.96 -0.93
N TYR A 362 -3.56 24.76 -1.57
CA TYR A 362 -3.42 23.99 -2.81
C TYR A 362 -2.80 22.60 -2.60
N ILE A 363 -2.45 22.21 -1.38
CA ILE A 363 -1.61 21.03 -1.09
C ILE A 363 -2.36 19.91 -0.39
#